data_AF-A0A5B7XV23-F1
#
_entry.id   AF-A0A5B7XV23-F1
#
_cell.length_a   1.000
_cell.length_b   1.000
_cell.length_c   1.000
_cell.angle_alpha   90.00
_cell.angle_beta   90.00
_cell.angle_gamma   90.00
#
_symmetry.space_group_name_H-M   'P 1'
#
loop_
_entity.id
_entity.type
_entity.pdbx_description
1 polymer ?
#
loop_
_entity_poly.entity_id
_entity_poly.type
_entity_poly.pdbx_seq_one_letter_code
_entity_poly.pdbx_strand_id
1 'polypeptide(L)'
;MEILQTIYTPVVWDHLVKYDKELNLSDTNTPKHLWQYFVPYFAQDGMIAYNPLRKAIKNAQGETVVPDDAYITEAELIANSQTLSTKYKNPDNENLNAIAPYSIFNVLDLLRQKNYKDLVVTDAVRVNMLYGSPYDYSQKNDTTYISDKFTGSATESDYQRIIDDFKWLIETATQKKISSGLVQFDGDGQGILNKLIEPDLKQIDSAIMYNGDALDAYFSEGNYSNVPDGSIDAIKINKNVLLVDGLVLANGDNNGKNKNDAWDSIEDKFYESLRNSFYQNLGTIYTKYYSKDNSSPLSMDKKQQAYIDYATDFYKNYLDIVLKDSFDQQNQQKYEEFKNSLASLYNLTSINIELMHTYDDFADLWWNDEVIKNAVLDAYLKANPENTADSFDKTALISFVNHIDLANELFYAYMEENSLNLINFDFVNYTPATYFEYELMKRNYFFKEGNELDQKVINIYEIKDEPEKGITHTNVAGVSEKLLSQIGTYYFKTFKN
;
A
#
# COMPACT_ATOMS: atom_id res chain seq x y z
N MET A 1 1.67 17.11 -19.04
CA MET A 1 0.83 17.21 -17.84
C MET A 1 -0.24 16.12 -17.84
N GLU A 2 -1.19 16.13 -18.78
CA GLU A 2 -2.29 15.13 -18.82
C GLU A 2 -1.79 13.67 -18.86
N ILE A 3 -0.73 13.36 -19.61
CA ILE A 3 -0.20 11.99 -19.70
C ILE A 3 0.33 11.48 -18.35
N LEU A 4 1.11 12.27 -17.61
CA LEU A 4 1.67 11.82 -16.31
C LEU A 4 0.57 11.63 -15.26
N GLN A 5 -0.46 12.49 -15.27
CA GLN A 5 -1.64 12.32 -14.44
C GLN A 5 -2.38 11.01 -14.72
N THR A 6 -2.33 10.52 -15.97
CA THR A 6 -2.92 9.22 -16.32
C THR A 6 -2.06 8.03 -15.91
N ILE A 7 -0.76 8.22 -15.73
CA ILE A 7 0.17 7.17 -15.33
C ILE A 7 0.09 6.90 -13.84
N TYR A 8 0.12 7.95 -13.01
CA TYR A 8 0.15 7.79 -11.56
C TYR A 8 -1.22 7.53 -10.94
N THR A 9 -1.26 6.93 -9.75
CA THR A 9 -2.50 6.85 -8.97
C THR A 9 -3.00 8.27 -8.63
N PRO A 10 -4.32 8.48 -8.47
CA PRO A 10 -4.85 9.80 -8.13
C PRO A 10 -4.21 10.40 -6.86
N VAL A 11 -4.03 9.59 -5.81
CA VAL A 11 -3.44 10.03 -4.54
C VAL A 11 -1.97 10.46 -4.70
N VAL A 12 -1.17 9.73 -5.49
CA VAL A 12 0.22 10.12 -5.78
C VAL A 12 0.26 11.41 -6.60
N TRP A 13 -0.58 11.53 -7.63
CA TRP A 13 -0.63 12.75 -8.44
C TRP A 13 -0.99 13.99 -7.59
N ASP A 14 -2.04 13.88 -6.80
CA ASP A 14 -2.49 14.96 -5.91
C ASP A 14 -1.43 15.30 -4.87
N HIS A 15 -0.65 14.32 -4.42
CA HIS A 15 0.49 14.54 -3.54
C HIS A 15 1.62 15.34 -4.21
N LEU A 16 2.00 15.02 -5.44
CA LEU A 16 3.03 15.77 -6.17
C LEU A 16 2.63 17.24 -6.38
N VAL A 17 1.36 17.49 -6.68
CA VAL A 17 0.82 18.85 -6.88
C VAL A 17 0.85 19.68 -5.59
N LYS A 18 0.76 19.06 -4.40
CA LYS A 18 0.82 19.80 -3.12
C LYS A 18 2.14 20.56 -2.93
N TYR A 19 3.24 20.08 -3.52
CA TYR A 19 4.55 20.73 -3.45
C TYR A 19 4.69 21.97 -4.33
N ASP A 20 3.77 22.23 -5.26
CA ASP A 20 3.83 23.41 -6.14
C ASP A 20 3.87 24.71 -5.33
N LYS A 21 3.21 24.75 -4.17
CA LYS A 21 3.24 25.92 -3.27
C LYS A 21 4.64 26.19 -2.71
N GLU A 22 5.43 25.15 -2.49
CA GLU A 22 6.79 25.24 -1.95
C GLU A 22 7.80 25.59 -3.06
N LEU A 23 7.58 25.07 -4.28
CA LEU A 23 8.46 25.27 -5.43
C LEU A 23 8.29 26.64 -6.11
N ASN A 24 7.10 27.24 -6.02
CA ASN A 24 6.77 28.54 -6.63
C ASN A 24 7.21 29.76 -5.80
N LEU A 25 8.05 29.56 -4.78
CA LEU A 25 8.59 30.63 -3.94
C LEU A 25 9.80 31.36 -4.56
N SER A 26 10.30 30.92 -5.72
CA SER A 26 11.38 31.61 -6.45
C SER A 26 10.83 32.58 -7.50
N ASP A 27 11.32 33.83 -7.52
CA ASP A 27 10.99 34.99 -8.40
C ASP A 27 10.99 34.75 -9.94
N THR A 28 11.09 33.50 -10.40
CA THR A 28 10.88 33.15 -11.80
C THR A 28 9.39 33.11 -12.07
N ASN A 29 8.86 33.95 -12.98
CA ASN A 29 7.45 33.96 -13.44
C ASN A 29 6.96 32.65 -14.11
N THR A 30 7.62 31.52 -13.87
CA THR A 30 7.30 30.21 -14.41
C THR A 30 6.98 29.26 -13.26
N PRO A 31 5.73 28.74 -13.19
CA PRO A 31 5.39 27.71 -12.22
C PRO A 31 6.30 26.50 -12.34
N LYS A 32 6.80 26.01 -11.20
CA LYS A 32 7.59 24.79 -11.09
C LYS A 32 6.75 23.72 -10.42
N HIS A 33 6.88 22.50 -10.93
CA HIS A 33 6.16 21.35 -10.41
C HIS A 33 7.11 20.21 -10.07
N LEU A 34 6.85 19.50 -8.97
CA LEU A 34 7.73 18.43 -8.50
C LEU A 34 7.84 17.29 -9.54
N TRP A 35 6.74 16.96 -10.22
CA TRP A 35 6.69 15.93 -11.26
C TRP A 35 7.62 16.20 -12.47
N GLN A 36 8.17 17.40 -12.61
CA GLN A 36 9.18 17.71 -13.63
C GLN A 36 10.57 17.17 -13.29
N TYR A 37 10.82 16.87 -12.01
CA TYR A 37 12.14 16.51 -11.48
C TYR A 37 12.12 15.20 -10.69
N PHE A 38 10.93 14.66 -10.44
CA PHE A 38 10.71 13.50 -9.58
C PHE A 38 9.83 12.48 -10.28
N VAL A 39 10.29 11.24 -10.28
CA VAL A 39 9.69 10.11 -10.98
C VAL A 39 9.33 9.04 -9.94
N PRO A 40 8.06 8.98 -9.47
CA PRO A 40 7.65 8.11 -8.38
C PRO A 40 7.48 6.65 -8.79
N TYR A 41 7.98 5.72 -7.97
CA TYR A 41 7.87 4.28 -8.22
C TYR A 41 7.04 3.56 -7.15
N PHE A 42 7.12 3.96 -5.87
CA PHE A 42 6.32 3.39 -4.79
C PHE A 42 5.72 4.48 -3.91
N ALA A 43 4.64 4.15 -3.21
CA ALA A 43 4.01 4.98 -2.21
C ALA A 43 3.66 4.16 -0.98
N GLN A 44 3.62 4.83 0.17
CA GLN A 44 3.24 4.25 1.45
C GLN A 44 2.40 5.23 2.24
N ASP A 45 1.48 4.70 3.04
CA ASP A 45 0.74 5.46 4.06
C ASP A 45 0.91 4.81 5.44
N GLY A 46 0.58 5.56 6.50
CA GLY A 46 0.75 5.08 7.86
C GLY A 46 -0.42 4.21 8.33
N MET A 47 -0.12 3.15 9.06
CA MET A 47 -1.09 2.26 9.67
C MET A 47 -0.76 2.01 11.14
N ILE A 48 -1.78 1.58 11.88
CA ILE A 48 -1.61 0.98 13.20
C ILE A 48 -1.84 -0.52 13.04
N ALA A 49 -0.77 -1.30 13.11
CA ALA A 49 -0.83 -2.75 13.11
C ALA A 49 -0.81 -3.30 14.53
N TYR A 50 -1.45 -4.44 14.75
CA TYR A 50 -1.42 -5.17 16.01
C TYR A 50 -1.46 -6.67 15.74
N ASN A 51 -1.01 -7.48 16.70
CA ASN A 51 -0.90 -8.93 16.53
C ASN A 51 -1.94 -9.67 17.39
N PRO A 52 -3.11 -10.04 16.83
CA PRO A 52 -4.13 -10.82 17.53
C PRO A 52 -3.65 -12.18 18.05
N LEU A 53 -2.63 -12.80 17.43
CA LEU A 53 -2.07 -14.06 17.93
C LEU A 53 -1.45 -13.91 19.34
N ARG A 54 -1.09 -12.69 19.76
CA ARG A 54 -0.67 -12.41 21.15
C ARG A 54 -1.78 -12.67 22.17
N LYS A 55 -3.04 -12.75 21.73
CA LYS A 55 -4.23 -13.09 22.53
C LYS A 55 -4.72 -14.51 22.30
N ALA A 56 -4.04 -15.30 21.47
CA ALA A 56 -4.47 -16.64 21.17
C ALA A 56 -4.51 -17.54 22.43
N ILE A 57 -5.55 -18.37 22.50
CA ILE A 57 -5.80 -19.31 23.59
C ILE A 57 -5.89 -20.73 23.03
N LYS A 58 -5.77 -21.72 23.92
CA LYS A 58 -6.08 -23.12 23.57
C LYS A 58 -7.56 -23.39 23.76
N ASN A 59 -8.26 -23.81 22.72
CA ASN A 59 -9.66 -24.24 22.82
C ASN A 59 -9.77 -25.62 23.51
N ALA A 60 -10.99 -26.14 23.66
CA ALA A 60 -11.24 -27.43 24.32
C ALA A 60 -10.59 -28.62 23.60
N GLN A 61 -10.26 -28.46 22.32
CA GLN A 61 -9.61 -29.44 21.45
C GLN A 61 -8.08 -29.30 21.46
N GLY A 62 -7.53 -28.29 22.15
CA GLY A 62 -6.09 -28.01 22.20
C GLY A 62 -5.55 -27.21 21.01
N GLU A 63 -6.43 -26.70 20.15
CA GLU A 63 -6.09 -25.88 18.99
C GLU A 63 -5.84 -24.44 19.44
N THR A 64 -4.86 -23.78 18.82
CA THR A 64 -4.61 -22.35 19.05
C THR A 64 -5.66 -21.56 18.28
N VAL A 65 -6.48 -20.78 18.98
CA VAL A 65 -7.51 -19.92 18.38
C VAL A 65 -7.36 -18.49 18.89
N VAL A 66 -7.61 -17.52 18.02
CA VAL A 66 -7.69 -16.11 18.40
C VAL A 66 -9.13 -15.79 18.79
N PRO A 67 -9.39 -15.30 20.01
CA PRO A 67 -10.72 -14.85 20.39
C PRO A 67 -11.22 -13.66 19.55
N ASP A 68 -12.51 -13.60 19.24
CA ASP A 68 -13.10 -12.49 18.47
C ASP A 68 -12.86 -11.11 19.12
N ASP A 69 -12.82 -11.05 20.46
CA ASP A 69 -12.59 -9.82 21.21
C ASP A 69 -11.14 -9.31 21.14
N ALA A 70 -10.22 -10.10 20.56
CA ALA A 70 -8.87 -9.67 20.24
C ALA A 70 -8.84 -8.68 19.07
N TYR A 71 -9.83 -8.72 18.17
CA TYR A 71 -9.91 -7.82 17.01
C TYR A 71 -10.62 -6.51 17.37
N ILE A 72 -10.32 -5.45 16.63
CA ILE A 72 -11.01 -4.15 16.71
C ILE A 72 -12.03 -4.06 15.58
N THR A 73 -13.28 -3.78 15.94
CA THR A 73 -14.36 -3.56 14.98
C THR A 73 -14.61 -2.07 14.71
N GLU A 74 -15.21 -1.76 13.56
CA GLU A 74 -15.63 -0.39 13.24
C GLU A 74 -16.63 0.18 14.26
N ALA A 75 -17.54 -0.67 14.76
CA ALA A 75 -18.49 -0.28 15.80
C ALA A 75 -17.77 0.14 17.10
N GLU A 76 -16.72 -0.57 17.50
CA GLU A 76 -15.90 -0.21 18.66
C GLU A 76 -15.12 1.10 18.42
N LEU A 77 -14.56 1.30 17.22
CA LEU A 77 -13.90 2.55 16.85
C LEU A 77 -14.86 3.73 17.01
N ILE A 78 -16.07 3.64 16.46
CA ILE A 78 -17.09 4.69 16.53
C ILE A 78 -17.52 4.94 17.99
N ALA A 79 -17.82 3.88 18.75
CA ALA A 79 -18.30 4.01 20.13
C ALA A 79 -17.23 4.59 21.07
N ASN A 80 -15.98 4.15 20.95
CA ASN A 80 -14.89 4.67 21.77
C ASN A 80 -14.57 6.13 21.40
N SER A 81 -14.63 6.49 20.12
CA SER A 81 -14.35 7.86 19.70
C SER A 81 -15.38 8.85 20.25
N GLN A 82 -16.66 8.45 20.33
CA GLN A 82 -17.71 9.25 20.99
C GLN A 82 -17.46 9.40 22.49
N THR A 83 -17.02 8.33 23.15
CA THR A 83 -16.68 8.33 24.58
C THR A 83 -15.51 9.27 24.86
N LEU A 84 -14.43 9.15 24.08
CA LEU A 84 -13.26 10.02 24.18
C LEU A 84 -13.65 11.47 23.86
N SER A 85 -14.42 11.72 22.81
CA SER A 85 -14.88 13.07 22.45
C SER A 85 -15.66 13.73 23.58
N THR A 86 -16.44 12.96 24.34
CA THR A 86 -17.17 13.46 25.52
C THR A 86 -16.21 13.74 26.68
N LYS A 87 -15.30 12.80 26.97
CA LYS A 87 -14.32 12.91 28.06
C LYS A 87 -13.38 14.11 27.88
N TYR A 88 -13.03 14.40 26.64
CA TYR A 88 -12.03 15.37 26.22
C TYR A 88 -12.67 16.62 25.58
N LYS A 89 -13.98 16.82 25.75
CA LYS A 89 -14.69 18.00 25.27
C LYS A 89 -14.22 19.24 26.03
N ASN A 90 -13.79 20.27 25.30
CA ASN A 90 -13.58 21.59 25.88
C ASN A 90 -14.94 22.33 25.99
N PRO A 91 -15.41 22.68 27.20
CA PRO A 91 -16.66 23.41 27.37
C PRO A 91 -16.60 24.86 26.85
N ASP A 92 -15.40 25.44 26.70
CA ASP A 92 -15.19 26.83 26.31
C ASP A 92 -14.94 27.01 24.80
N ASN A 93 -14.88 25.92 24.03
CA ASN A 93 -14.66 25.97 22.58
C ASN A 93 -15.57 24.98 21.84
N GLU A 94 -16.73 25.47 21.38
CA GLU A 94 -17.71 24.69 20.60
C GLU A 94 -17.21 24.28 19.20
N ASN A 95 -16.10 24.85 18.72
CA ASN A 95 -15.54 24.58 17.38
C ASN A 95 -14.51 23.42 17.36
N LEU A 96 -14.36 22.67 18.46
CA LEU A 96 -13.46 21.51 18.45
C LEU A 96 -14.07 20.35 17.69
N ASN A 97 -13.26 19.78 16.81
CA ASN A 97 -13.64 18.57 16.10
C ASN A 97 -13.65 17.39 17.07
N ALA A 98 -14.70 16.58 16.99
CA ALA A 98 -14.78 15.31 17.70
C ALA A 98 -13.57 14.43 17.34
N ILE A 99 -13.13 13.62 18.29
CA ILE A 99 -12.09 12.61 18.06
C ILE A 99 -12.63 11.63 17.01
N ALA A 100 -11.93 11.53 15.89
CA ALA A 100 -12.34 10.69 14.78
C ALA A 100 -12.20 9.19 15.11
N PRO A 101 -13.09 8.31 14.59
CA PRO A 101 -13.01 6.87 14.82
C PRO A 101 -11.66 6.25 14.49
N TYR A 102 -11.07 6.63 13.35
CA TYR A 102 -9.79 6.08 12.89
C TYR A 102 -8.57 6.91 13.34
N SER A 103 -8.73 7.85 14.28
CA SER A 103 -7.59 8.64 14.79
C SER A 103 -6.62 7.78 15.58
N ILE A 104 -5.32 8.10 15.51
CA ILE A 104 -4.27 7.40 16.28
C ILE A 104 -4.64 7.33 17.77
N PHE A 105 -5.15 8.43 18.31
CA PHE A 105 -5.57 8.50 19.70
C PHE A 105 -6.63 7.45 20.07
N ASN A 106 -7.68 7.33 19.24
CA ASN A 106 -8.76 6.37 19.49
C ASN A 106 -8.31 4.93 19.33
N VAL A 107 -7.56 4.63 18.27
CA VAL A 107 -7.10 3.26 17.98
C VAL A 107 -6.16 2.77 19.07
N LEU A 108 -5.17 3.59 19.48
CA LEU A 108 -4.24 3.22 20.54
C LEU A 108 -4.93 3.07 21.91
N ASP A 109 -5.92 3.91 22.22
CA ASP A 109 -6.71 3.75 23.45
C ASP A 109 -7.54 2.46 23.45
N LEU A 110 -8.13 2.08 22.32
CA LEU A 110 -8.83 0.80 22.17
C LEU A 110 -7.89 -0.40 22.31
N LEU A 111 -6.73 -0.36 21.66
CA LEU A 111 -5.71 -1.40 21.81
C LEU A 111 -5.31 -1.57 23.28
N ARG A 112 -5.10 -0.46 24.01
CA ARG A 112 -4.85 -0.48 25.45
C ARG A 112 -6.01 -1.11 26.24
N GLN A 113 -7.26 -0.75 25.93
CA GLN A 113 -8.45 -1.33 26.59
C GLN A 113 -8.54 -2.85 26.35
N LYS A 114 -8.13 -3.31 25.16
CA LYS A 114 -8.00 -4.74 24.79
C LYS A 114 -6.68 -5.37 25.28
N ASN A 115 -5.96 -4.69 26.16
CA ASN A 115 -4.75 -5.19 26.81
C ASN A 115 -3.59 -5.50 25.83
N TYR A 116 -3.54 -4.83 24.67
CA TYR A 116 -2.32 -4.68 23.87
C TYR A 116 -1.49 -3.58 24.52
N LYS A 117 -0.39 -4.00 25.14
CA LYS A 117 0.37 -3.17 26.07
C LYS A 117 1.46 -2.44 25.31
N ASP A 118 2.27 -3.17 24.57
CA ASP A 118 3.59 -2.68 24.18
C ASP A 118 3.58 -2.22 22.72
N LEU A 119 4.06 -1.00 22.51
CA LEU A 119 3.95 -0.28 21.25
C LEU A 119 5.34 -0.01 20.67
N VAL A 120 5.52 -0.26 19.39
CA VAL A 120 6.64 0.29 18.62
C VAL A 120 6.13 1.35 17.66
N VAL A 121 6.90 2.40 17.45
CA VAL A 121 6.55 3.51 16.55
C VAL A 121 7.71 3.73 15.59
N THR A 122 7.40 3.89 14.30
CA THR A 122 8.41 4.30 13.32
C THR A 122 9.06 5.62 13.74
N ASP A 123 10.39 5.66 13.80
CA ASP A 123 11.18 6.80 14.26
C ASP A 123 11.40 7.84 13.14
N ALA A 124 10.35 8.08 12.36
CA ALA A 124 10.31 9.09 11.32
C ALA A 124 9.91 10.45 11.92
N VAL A 125 10.90 11.20 12.44
CA VAL A 125 10.72 12.45 13.20
C VAL A 125 9.66 13.39 12.61
N ARG A 126 9.72 13.68 11.31
CA ARG A 126 8.80 14.62 10.64
C ARG A 126 7.39 14.04 10.46
N VAL A 127 7.26 12.73 10.31
CA VAL A 127 5.97 12.02 10.26
C VAL A 127 5.32 12.02 11.64
N ASN A 128 6.11 11.71 12.68
CA ASN A 128 5.69 11.79 14.08
C ASN A 128 5.22 13.22 14.43
N MET A 129 5.94 14.24 13.96
CA MET A 129 5.47 15.63 14.08
C MET A 129 4.14 15.87 13.35
N LEU A 130 3.97 15.39 12.12
CA LEU A 130 2.70 15.52 11.40
C LEU A 130 1.54 14.91 12.20
N TYR A 131 1.71 13.73 12.80
CA TYR A 131 0.70 13.13 13.66
C TYR A 131 0.45 13.89 14.96
N GLY A 132 1.44 14.61 15.49
CA GLY A 132 1.27 15.49 16.65
C GLY A 132 0.63 16.84 16.31
N SER A 133 0.74 17.31 15.08
CA SER A 133 0.36 18.68 14.70
C SER A 133 -1.12 19.06 14.90
N PRO A 134 -2.12 18.16 14.79
CA PRO A 134 -3.51 18.52 15.00
C PRO A 134 -3.90 18.57 16.46
N TYR A 135 -3.01 18.22 17.39
CA TYR A 135 -3.23 18.36 18.83
C TYR A 135 -2.66 19.69 19.33
N ASP A 136 -3.15 20.20 20.44
CA ASP A 136 -2.61 21.40 21.12
C ASP A 136 -2.72 21.24 22.64
N TYR A 137 -1.71 20.62 23.25
CA TYR A 137 -1.64 20.35 24.68
C TYR A 137 -1.05 21.53 25.49
N SER A 138 -0.41 22.48 24.82
CA SER A 138 0.24 23.63 25.46
C SER A 138 -0.71 24.48 26.31
N GLN A 139 -2.01 24.41 26.01
CA GLN A 139 -3.09 24.82 26.91
C GLN A 139 -3.40 23.67 27.88
N LYS A 140 -2.67 23.60 29.00
CA LYS A 140 -2.55 22.51 30.00
C LYS A 140 -3.81 21.79 30.54
N ASN A 141 -5.02 22.07 30.05
CA ASN A 141 -6.27 21.36 30.33
C ASN A 141 -7.01 20.92 29.06
N ASP A 142 -6.37 21.04 27.89
CA ASP A 142 -7.06 21.01 26.62
C ASP A 142 -6.50 19.93 25.71
N THR A 143 -7.43 19.16 25.15
CA THR A 143 -7.21 18.11 24.15
C THR A 143 -7.79 18.58 22.84
N THR A 144 -7.47 19.83 22.51
CA THR A 144 -8.00 20.53 21.35
C THR A 144 -7.45 19.87 20.09
N TYR A 145 -8.30 19.08 19.43
CA TYR A 145 -8.05 18.54 18.09
C TYR A 145 -8.44 19.62 17.05
N ILE A 146 -7.43 20.23 16.44
CA ILE A 146 -7.55 21.22 15.37
C ILE A 146 -7.12 20.55 14.09
N SER A 147 -8.06 19.90 13.40
CA SER A 147 -7.79 19.20 12.12
C SER A 147 -7.06 20.09 11.11
N ASP A 148 -7.32 21.39 11.13
CA ASP A 148 -6.76 22.37 10.20
C ASP A 148 -5.25 22.58 10.41
N LYS A 149 -4.68 22.09 11.52
CA LYS A 149 -3.23 22.08 11.76
C LYS A 149 -2.55 20.83 11.19
N PHE A 150 -3.28 19.85 10.65
CA PHE A 150 -2.72 18.69 9.94
C PHE A 150 -2.28 19.09 8.51
N THR A 151 -1.16 19.81 8.41
CA THR A 151 -0.73 20.46 7.15
C THR A 151 0.64 20.03 6.65
N GLY A 152 1.39 19.23 7.43
CA GLY A 152 2.79 18.90 7.12
C GLY A 152 3.80 20.01 7.44
N SER A 153 3.33 21.25 7.63
CA SER A 153 4.17 22.41 7.93
C SER A 153 4.73 22.38 9.35
N ALA A 154 5.95 22.89 9.52
CA ALA A 154 6.48 23.28 10.82
C ALA A 154 7.36 24.51 10.67
N THR A 155 7.42 25.31 11.73
CA THR A 155 8.12 26.60 11.79
C THR A 155 9.03 26.66 13.02
N GLU A 156 9.93 27.64 13.07
CA GLU A 156 10.77 27.89 14.26
C GLU A 156 9.93 28.17 15.52
N SER A 157 8.70 28.65 15.36
CA SER A 157 7.82 29.01 16.48
C SER A 157 6.99 27.87 17.07
N ASP A 158 6.73 26.80 16.31
CA ASP A 158 5.75 25.77 16.71
C ASP A 158 6.31 24.34 16.73
N TYR A 159 7.53 24.09 16.21
CA TYR A 159 8.07 22.73 16.13
C TYR A 159 8.16 22.03 17.50
N GLN A 160 8.53 22.75 18.57
CA GLN A 160 8.62 22.17 19.93
C GLN A 160 7.23 21.74 20.43
N ARG A 161 6.24 22.61 20.24
CA ARG A 161 4.83 22.33 20.57
C ARG A 161 4.37 21.06 19.85
N ILE A 162 4.59 20.96 18.54
CA ILE A 162 4.19 19.81 17.73
C ILE A 162 4.84 18.51 18.23
N ILE A 163 6.12 18.56 18.59
CA ILE A 163 6.86 17.43 19.15
C ILE A 163 6.29 17.00 20.50
N ASP A 164 6.02 17.97 21.38
CA ASP A 164 5.43 17.71 22.70
C ASP A 164 3.99 17.19 22.58
N ASP A 165 3.22 17.67 21.61
CA ASP A 165 1.86 17.23 21.29
C ASP A 165 1.85 15.78 20.79
N PHE A 166 2.83 15.37 19.97
CA PHE A 166 2.98 13.96 19.58
C PHE A 166 3.32 13.07 20.78
N LYS A 167 4.24 13.51 21.65
CA LYS A 167 4.52 12.80 22.90
C LYS A 167 3.26 12.65 23.75
N TRP A 168 2.50 13.73 23.92
CA TRP A 168 1.26 13.73 24.67
C TRP A 168 0.23 12.77 24.09
N LEU A 169 0.06 12.75 22.76
CA LEU A 169 -0.80 11.83 22.03
C LEU A 169 -0.50 10.37 22.43
N ILE A 170 0.76 9.97 22.31
CA ILE A 170 1.20 8.60 22.60
C ILE A 170 1.04 8.28 24.08
N GLU A 171 1.52 9.14 24.99
CA GLU A 171 1.47 8.87 26.42
C GLU A 171 0.04 8.83 26.97
N THR A 172 -0.86 9.65 26.42
CA THR A 172 -2.25 9.72 26.86
C THR A 172 -3.07 8.56 26.32
N ALA A 173 -2.91 8.20 25.04
CA ALA A 173 -3.67 7.10 24.44
C ALA A 173 -3.27 5.75 25.07
N THR A 174 -1.97 5.55 25.27
CA THR A 174 -1.44 4.30 25.84
C THR A 174 -1.46 4.27 27.37
N GLN A 175 -1.64 5.42 28.04
CA GLN A 175 -1.45 5.62 29.48
C GLN A 175 -0.06 5.19 29.98
N LYS A 176 0.95 5.28 29.11
CA LYS A 176 2.33 4.88 29.39
C LYS A 176 3.26 6.04 29.10
N LYS A 177 4.22 6.26 29.99
CA LYS A 177 5.30 7.20 29.69
C LYS A 177 6.22 6.61 28.64
N ILE A 178 6.72 7.43 27.73
CA ILE A 178 7.70 6.98 26.73
C ILE A 178 8.96 6.46 27.39
N SER A 179 9.36 7.06 28.52
CA SER A 179 10.49 6.60 29.32
C SER A 179 10.29 5.26 30.03
N SER A 180 9.13 4.62 29.92
CA SER A 180 8.88 3.30 30.52
C SER A 180 9.52 2.12 29.77
N GLY A 181 9.97 2.33 28.52
CA GLY A 181 10.48 1.28 27.64
C GLY A 181 9.40 0.40 26.99
N LEU A 182 8.13 0.59 27.37
CA LEU A 182 6.97 -0.09 26.78
C LEU A 182 6.45 0.59 25.52
N VAL A 183 6.98 1.78 25.22
CA VAL A 183 6.85 2.47 23.94
C VAL A 183 8.25 2.58 23.36
N GLN A 184 8.47 1.95 22.21
CA GLN A 184 9.77 1.92 21.53
C GLN A 184 9.69 2.73 20.23
N PHE A 185 10.84 3.26 19.81
CA PHE A 185 10.97 4.02 18.57
C PHE A 185 12.07 3.38 17.72
N ASP A 186 11.74 2.94 16.52
CA ASP A 186 12.64 2.25 15.61
C ASP A 186 12.56 2.84 14.20
N GLY A 187 13.71 3.12 13.59
CA GLY A 187 13.78 3.67 12.23
C GLY A 187 13.87 2.60 11.14
N ASP A 188 14.02 1.33 11.54
CA ASP A 188 14.11 0.20 10.63
C ASP A 188 12.75 -0.51 10.52
N GLY A 189 12.13 -0.46 9.34
CA GLY A 189 10.85 -1.12 9.06
C GLY A 189 10.88 -2.62 9.31
N GLN A 190 11.96 -3.29 8.92
CA GLN A 190 12.17 -4.72 9.21
C GLN A 190 12.31 -4.96 10.72
N GLY A 191 12.97 -4.05 11.43
CA GLY A 191 13.10 -4.08 12.89
C GLY A 191 11.73 -3.98 13.59
N ILE A 192 10.84 -3.13 13.09
CA ILE A 192 9.45 -2.99 13.57
C ILE A 192 8.66 -4.26 13.31
N LEU A 193 8.68 -4.75 12.07
CA LEU A 193 8.00 -5.98 11.66
C LEU A 193 8.41 -7.16 12.54
N ASN A 194 9.72 -7.40 12.68
CA ASN A 194 10.24 -8.52 13.46
C ASN A 194 9.77 -8.47 14.91
N LYS A 195 9.80 -7.30 15.55
CA LYS A 195 9.29 -7.14 16.93
C LYS A 195 7.79 -7.47 17.04
N LEU A 196 7.01 -7.19 16.00
CA LEU A 196 5.57 -7.42 16.00
C LEU A 196 5.21 -8.90 15.84
N ILE A 197 5.88 -9.62 14.93
CA ILE A 197 5.48 -11.00 14.56
C ILE A 197 6.36 -12.10 15.15
N GLU A 198 7.61 -11.81 15.54
CA GLU A 198 8.54 -12.84 15.98
C GLU A 198 7.99 -13.58 17.22
N PRO A 199 7.94 -14.94 17.18
CA PRO A 199 7.34 -15.75 18.25
C PRO A 199 8.02 -15.56 19.61
N ASP A 200 9.34 -15.41 19.59
CA ASP A 200 10.20 -15.40 20.76
C ASP A 200 10.39 -13.99 21.33
N LEU A 201 10.27 -12.95 20.49
CA LEU A 201 10.18 -11.55 20.93
C LEU A 201 8.74 -11.20 21.28
N LYS A 202 8.22 -11.71 22.40
CA LYS A 202 6.92 -11.31 22.95
C LYS A 202 6.94 -9.93 23.62
N GLN A 203 7.62 -8.97 23.00
CA GLN A 203 7.87 -7.65 23.60
C GLN A 203 6.97 -6.56 23.04
N ILE A 204 6.43 -6.73 21.84
CA ILE A 204 5.59 -5.73 21.17
C ILE A 204 4.28 -6.38 20.74
N ASP A 205 3.20 -5.66 21.01
CA ASP A 205 1.82 -6.06 20.77
C ASP A 205 1.22 -5.31 19.56
N SER A 206 1.69 -4.08 19.33
CA SER A 206 1.22 -3.20 18.26
C SER A 206 2.32 -2.27 17.75
N ALA A 207 2.11 -1.73 16.55
CA ALA A 207 3.03 -0.86 15.85
C ALA A 207 2.33 0.31 15.16
N ILE A 208 2.95 1.49 15.15
CA ILE A 208 2.69 2.52 14.12
C ILE A 208 3.78 2.35 13.06
N MET A 209 3.38 1.91 11.87
CA MET A 209 4.28 1.52 10.78
C MET A 209 3.68 1.89 9.42
N TYR A 210 4.39 1.62 8.34
CA TYR A 210 3.86 1.84 6.99
C TYR A 210 3.12 0.61 6.48
N ASN A 211 2.21 0.83 5.53
CA ASN A 211 1.39 -0.22 4.97
C ASN A 211 2.20 -1.33 4.29
N GLY A 212 3.35 -1.02 3.68
CA GLY A 212 4.24 -2.03 3.10
C GLY A 212 4.87 -2.96 4.15
N ASP A 213 5.35 -2.40 5.26
CA ASP A 213 5.83 -3.22 6.39
C ASP A 213 4.68 -4.05 7.00
N ALA A 214 3.46 -3.49 7.03
CA ALA A 214 2.29 -4.20 7.57
C ALA A 214 1.85 -5.34 6.64
N LEU A 215 2.02 -5.17 5.32
CA LEU A 215 1.77 -6.19 4.31
C LEU A 215 2.74 -7.36 4.47
N ASP A 216 4.02 -7.07 4.60
CA ASP A 216 5.07 -8.07 4.85
C ASP A 216 4.85 -8.78 6.21
N ALA A 217 4.44 -8.02 7.24
CA ALA A 217 4.07 -8.61 8.52
C ALA A 217 2.83 -9.52 8.42
N TYR A 218 1.88 -9.22 7.54
CA TYR A 218 0.71 -10.07 7.31
C TYR A 218 1.12 -11.41 6.69
N PHE A 219 1.99 -11.39 5.67
CA PHE A 219 2.58 -12.58 5.06
C PHE A 219 3.77 -13.10 5.88
N SER A 220 3.49 -13.38 7.15
CA SER A 220 4.48 -13.76 8.16
C SER A 220 5.27 -15.03 7.83
N GLU A 221 4.72 -15.98 7.08
CA GLU A 221 5.39 -17.26 6.81
C GLU A 221 6.69 -17.08 6.01
N GLY A 222 6.73 -16.06 5.14
CA GLY A 222 7.92 -15.67 4.38
C GLY A 222 9.06 -15.17 5.28
N ASN A 223 8.72 -14.61 6.44
CA ASN A 223 9.69 -14.13 7.44
C ASN A 223 10.03 -15.23 8.48
N TYR A 224 9.00 -15.94 8.96
CA TYR A 224 9.10 -16.98 9.98
C TYR A 224 8.17 -18.15 9.65
N SER A 225 8.74 -19.26 9.17
CA SER A 225 7.99 -20.48 8.79
C SER A 225 7.05 -21.09 9.84
N ASN A 226 7.15 -20.67 11.11
CA ASN A 226 6.29 -21.13 12.21
C ASN A 226 5.26 -20.08 12.66
N VAL A 227 5.16 -18.94 11.99
CA VAL A 227 4.14 -17.91 12.21
C VAL A 227 3.21 -17.93 11.00
N PRO A 228 1.92 -18.24 11.19
CA PRO A 228 0.99 -18.31 10.06
C PRO A 228 0.74 -16.93 9.47
N ASP A 229 0.43 -16.90 8.17
CA ASP A 229 -0.05 -15.69 7.51
C ASP A 229 -1.36 -15.17 8.15
N GLY A 230 -1.57 -13.86 8.07
CA GLY A 230 -2.65 -13.18 8.77
C GLY A 230 -2.43 -13.07 10.29
N SER A 231 -1.17 -13.12 10.72
CA SER A 231 -0.78 -12.98 12.14
C SER A 231 -1.11 -11.61 12.74
N ILE A 232 -1.20 -10.59 11.89
CA ILE A 232 -1.50 -9.20 12.24
C ILE A 232 -2.82 -8.75 11.65
N ASP A 233 -3.38 -7.72 12.26
CA ASP A 233 -4.45 -6.91 11.69
C ASP A 233 -4.01 -5.44 11.72
N ALA A 234 -4.54 -4.62 10.81
CA ALA A 234 -4.05 -3.26 10.60
C ALA A 234 -5.17 -2.28 10.30
N ILE A 235 -5.05 -1.09 10.89
CA ILE A 235 -6.05 -0.03 10.82
C ILE A 235 -5.42 1.20 10.19
N LYS A 236 -6.02 1.69 9.10
CA LYS A 236 -5.63 2.95 8.46
C LYS A 236 -5.91 4.14 9.38
N ILE A 237 -5.04 5.14 9.27
CA ILE A 237 -5.07 6.32 10.13
C ILE A 237 -5.94 7.43 9.51
N ASN A 238 -6.85 7.98 10.32
CA ASN A 238 -7.55 9.24 10.01
C ASN A 238 -6.53 10.37 9.88
N LYS A 239 -6.62 11.19 8.83
CA LYS A 239 -5.60 12.19 8.47
C LYS A 239 -4.21 11.54 8.42
N ASN A 240 -3.89 10.94 7.28
CA ASN A 240 -2.70 10.13 7.11
C ASN A 240 -1.56 10.90 6.44
N VAL A 241 -0.34 10.41 6.63
CA VAL A 241 0.80 10.78 5.80
C VAL A 241 0.73 10.00 4.49
N LEU A 242 1.17 10.61 3.39
CA LEU A 242 1.61 9.86 2.22
C LEU A 242 3.10 10.07 2.04
N LEU A 243 3.83 8.97 1.92
CA LEU A 243 5.22 8.95 1.50
C LEU A 243 5.27 8.44 0.06
N VAL A 244 6.09 9.06 -0.76
CA VAL A 244 6.27 8.66 -2.15
C VAL A 244 7.75 8.56 -2.42
N ASP A 245 8.18 7.35 -2.76
CA ASP A 245 9.54 7.07 -3.19
C ASP A 245 9.65 7.27 -4.70
N GLY A 246 10.79 7.81 -5.11
CA GLY A 246 11.00 8.13 -6.51
C GLY A 246 12.43 8.52 -6.80
N LEU A 247 12.71 8.64 -8.09
CA LEU A 247 14.01 9.05 -8.59
C LEU A 247 14.00 10.54 -8.86
N VAL A 248 15.08 11.21 -8.44
CA VAL A 248 15.31 12.63 -8.73
C VAL A 248 16.43 12.73 -9.75
N LEU A 249 16.15 13.38 -10.88
CA LEU A 249 17.19 13.75 -11.83
C LEU A 249 17.67 15.16 -11.49
N ALA A 250 18.79 15.26 -10.78
CA ALA A 250 19.40 16.54 -10.47
C ALA A 250 20.03 17.15 -11.74
N ASN A 251 19.76 18.43 -12.00
CA ASN A 251 20.41 19.16 -13.09
C ASN A 251 21.92 19.22 -12.83
N GLY A 252 22.72 18.68 -13.74
CA GLY A 252 24.17 18.70 -13.64
C GLY A 252 24.69 20.06 -14.06
N ASP A 253 25.46 20.70 -13.17
CA ASP A 253 26.05 22.00 -13.43
C ASP A 253 27.15 21.89 -14.50
N ASN A 254 26.76 22.05 -15.76
CA ASN A 254 27.68 22.08 -16.88
C ASN A 254 28.29 23.48 -17.00
N ASN A 255 29.36 23.71 -16.23
CA ASN A 255 30.23 24.87 -16.32
C ASN A 255 30.72 25.15 -17.77
N GLY A 256 29.90 25.83 -18.58
CA GLY A 256 30.28 26.50 -19.81
C GLY A 256 30.72 25.64 -21.01
N LYS A 257 30.44 24.34 -21.06
CA LYS A 257 30.74 23.50 -22.25
C LYS A 257 29.46 23.17 -23.03
N ASN A 258 29.57 23.21 -24.36
CA ASN A 258 28.50 23.07 -25.37
C ASN A 258 27.28 22.28 -24.89
N LYS A 259 26.16 22.99 -24.76
CA LYS A 259 24.96 22.65 -23.99
C LYS A 259 24.17 21.42 -24.46
N ASN A 260 24.34 20.91 -25.68
CA ASN A 260 23.24 20.18 -26.32
C ASN A 260 23.48 18.68 -26.57
N ASP A 261 24.69 18.15 -26.43
CA ASP A 261 24.94 16.76 -26.88
C ASP A 261 25.20 15.80 -25.71
N ALA A 262 25.89 16.24 -24.66
CA ALA A 262 26.36 15.35 -23.60
C ALA A 262 25.35 15.15 -22.47
N TRP A 263 24.59 16.19 -22.10
CA TRP A 263 23.59 16.09 -21.02
C TRP A 263 22.28 15.51 -21.54
N ASP A 264 21.85 15.93 -22.73
CA ASP A 264 20.75 15.31 -23.48
C ASP A 264 21.01 13.80 -23.63
N SER A 265 22.26 13.38 -23.93
CA SER A 265 22.62 11.95 -23.94
C SER A 265 22.52 11.23 -22.58
N ILE A 266 22.68 11.90 -21.44
CA ILE A 266 22.58 11.27 -20.11
C ILE A 266 21.12 11.20 -19.68
N GLU A 267 20.38 12.29 -19.87
CA GLU A 267 18.94 12.36 -19.63
C GLU A 267 18.19 11.32 -20.47
N ASP A 268 18.50 11.23 -21.77
CA ASP A 268 17.92 10.24 -22.68
C ASP A 268 18.24 8.81 -22.20
N LYS A 269 19.49 8.51 -21.84
CA LYS A 269 19.87 7.19 -21.32
C LYS A 269 19.20 6.85 -20.00
N PHE A 270 19.02 7.85 -19.13
CA PHE A 270 18.32 7.69 -17.86
C PHE A 270 16.85 7.36 -18.12
N TYR A 271 16.15 8.14 -18.93
CA TYR A 271 14.76 7.86 -19.26
C TYR A 271 14.57 6.59 -20.09
N GLU A 272 15.52 6.23 -20.96
CA GLU A 272 15.53 4.94 -21.65
C GLU A 272 15.67 3.79 -20.64
N SER A 273 16.58 3.90 -19.69
CA SER A 273 16.75 2.90 -18.62
C SER A 273 15.47 2.77 -17.78
N LEU A 274 14.83 3.89 -17.43
CA LEU A 274 13.56 3.88 -16.71
C LEU A 274 12.43 3.24 -17.51
N ARG A 275 12.31 3.58 -18.79
CA ARG A 275 11.34 2.98 -19.71
C ARG A 275 11.53 1.48 -19.86
N ASN A 276 12.77 1.00 -19.79
CA ASN A 276 13.11 -0.41 -19.93
C ASN A 276 13.16 -1.16 -18.58
N SER A 277 12.87 -0.50 -17.45
CA SER A 277 12.85 -1.10 -16.11
C SER A 277 11.54 -0.81 -15.38
N PHE A 278 11.50 0.22 -14.54
CA PHE A 278 10.35 0.59 -13.70
C PHE A 278 9.09 0.95 -14.48
N TYR A 279 9.23 1.36 -15.74
CA TYR A 279 8.11 1.78 -16.58
C TYR A 279 8.02 0.99 -17.87
N GLN A 280 8.58 -0.23 -17.86
CA GLN A 280 8.36 -1.18 -18.92
C GLN A 280 6.83 -1.33 -19.08
N ASN A 281 6.35 -1.21 -20.32
CA ASN A 281 4.92 -1.28 -20.70
C ASN A 281 4.08 0.00 -20.59
N LEU A 282 4.52 1.07 -19.92
CA LEU A 282 3.80 2.37 -19.97
C LEU A 282 3.73 2.94 -21.40
N GLY A 283 4.77 2.69 -22.21
CA GLY A 283 4.82 3.10 -23.61
C GLY A 283 3.74 2.45 -24.48
N THR A 284 3.44 1.18 -24.24
CA THR A 284 2.41 0.42 -24.97
C THR A 284 1.03 1.03 -24.75
N ILE A 285 0.75 1.47 -23.53
CA ILE A 285 -0.52 2.11 -23.15
C ILE A 285 -0.65 3.46 -23.85
N TYR A 286 0.41 4.28 -23.79
CA TYR A 286 0.45 5.56 -24.50
C TYR A 286 0.20 5.38 -26.01
N THR A 287 0.91 4.44 -26.64
CA THR A 287 0.77 4.20 -28.08
C THR A 287 -0.60 3.63 -28.45
N LYS A 288 -1.17 2.70 -27.68
CA LYS A 288 -2.48 2.10 -27.99
C LYS A 288 -3.66 3.06 -27.78
N TYR A 289 -3.61 3.91 -26.75
CA TYR A 289 -4.79 4.65 -26.29
C TYR A 289 -4.68 6.17 -26.44
N TYR A 290 -3.48 6.74 -26.36
CA TYR A 290 -3.28 8.20 -26.49
C TYR A 290 -3.06 8.63 -27.95
N SER A 291 -2.36 7.82 -28.76
CA SER A 291 -2.02 8.22 -30.14
C SER A 291 -3.21 8.22 -31.12
N LYS A 292 -4.34 7.60 -30.76
CA LYS A 292 -5.52 7.46 -31.63
C LYS A 292 -6.53 8.60 -31.51
N ASP A 293 -6.49 9.39 -30.44
CA ASP A 293 -7.46 10.47 -30.18
C ASP A 293 -6.74 11.72 -29.64
N ASN A 294 -6.17 12.52 -30.55
CA ASN A 294 -5.48 13.78 -30.24
C ASN A 294 -6.41 14.90 -29.73
N SER A 295 -7.69 14.63 -29.46
CA SER A 295 -8.72 15.67 -29.35
C SER A 295 -9.35 15.87 -27.98
N SER A 296 -9.04 15.03 -26.98
CA SER A 296 -9.63 15.19 -25.63
C SER A 296 -8.72 14.67 -24.52
N PRO A 297 -8.67 15.34 -23.35
CA PRO A 297 -7.98 14.83 -22.16
C PRO A 297 -8.47 13.42 -21.82
N LEU A 298 -7.59 12.58 -21.28
CA LEU A 298 -7.99 11.25 -20.84
C LEU A 298 -8.91 11.37 -19.61
N SER A 299 -10.19 11.04 -19.78
CA SER A 299 -11.12 10.87 -18.65
C SER A 299 -10.72 9.67 -17.80
N MET A 300 -11.23 9.61 -16.55
CA MET A 300 -11.01 8.44 -15.68
C MET A 300 -11.50 7.14 -16.35
N ASP A 301 -12.64 7.19 -17.05
CA ASP A 301 -13.18 6.06 -17.80
C ASP A 301 -12.21 5.58 -18.89
N LYS A 302 -11.59 6.50 -19.64
CA LYS A 302 -10.59 6.15 -20.66
C LYS A 302 -9.34 5.51 -20.02
N LYS A 303 -8.93 6.00 -18.85
CA LYS A 303 -7.79 5.46 -18.09
C LYS A 303 -8.07 4.04 -17.62
N GLN A 304 -9.27 3.82 -17.08
CA GLN A 304 -9.73 2.52 -16.62
C GLN A 304 -9.85 1.51 -17.77
N GLN A 305 -10.42 1.92 -18.91
CA GLN A 305 -10.50 1.05 -20.09
C GLN A 305 -9.12 0.67 -20.63
N ALA A 306 -8.18 1.63 -20.68
CA ALA A 306 -6.81 1.36 -21.09
C ALA A 306 -6.12 0.34 -20.17
N TYR A 307 -6.42 0.38 -18.86
CA TYR A 307 -5.93 -0.62 -17.90
C TYR A 307 -6.55 -1.98 -18.17
N ILE A 308 -7.87 -2.06 -18.27
CA ILE A 308 -8.60 -3.31 -18.50
C ILE A 308 -8.05 -4.02 -19.74
N ASP A 309 -7.87 -3.30 -20.84
CA ASP A 309 -7.37 -3.88 -22.07
C ASP A 309 -5.91 -4.35 -21.94
N TYR A 310 -5.05 -3.53 -21.31
CA TYR A 310 -3.65 -3.92 -21.04
C TYR A 310 -3.58 -5.18 -20.18
N ALA A 311 -4.33 -5.21 -19.07
CA ALA A 311 -4.36 -6.33 -18.15
C ALA A 311 -4.94 -7.59 -18.82
N THR A 312 -5.93 -7.44 -19.70
CA THR A 312 -6.49 -8.54 -20.50
C THR A 312 -5.47 -9.10 -21.48
N ASP A 313 -4.72 -8.24 -22.18
CA ASP A 313 -3.65 -8.67 -23.09
C ASP A 313 -2.51 -9.37 -22.33
N PHE A 314 -2.14 -8.84 -21.17
CA PHE A 314 -1.12 -9.42 -20.29
C PHE A 314 -1.55 -10.80 -19.78
N TYR A 315 -2.82 -10.94 -19.37
CA TYR A 315 -3.41 -12.22 -18.97
C TYR A 315 -3.49 -13.24 -20.12
N LYS A 316 -3.80 -12.82 -21.35
CA LYS A 316 -3.74 -13.71 -22.53
C LYS A 316 -2.32 -14.25 -22.74
N ASN A 317 -1.31 -13.39 -22.59
CA ASN A 317 0.08 -13.82 -22.70
C ASN A 317 0.46 -14.80 -21.58
N TYR A 318 0.01 -14.56 -20.34
CA TYR A 318 0.12 -15.53 -19.24
C TYR A 318 -0.46 -16.90 -19.64
N LEU A 319 -1.70 -16.95 -20.13
CA LEU A 319 -2.33 -18.19 -20.59
C LEU A 319 -1.58 -18.85 -21.76
N ASP A 320 -1.01 -18.07 -22.68
CA ASP A 320 -0.18 -18.60 -23.77
C ASP A 320 1.09 -19.27 -23.24
N ILE A 321 1.68 -18.74 -22.16
CA ILE A 321 2.89 -19.30 -21.55
C ILE A 321 2.57 -20.53 -20.70
N VAL A 322 1.55 -20.48 -19.85
CA VAL A 322 1.33 -21.52 -18.83
C VAL A 322 0.44 -22.66 -19.30
N LEU A 323 -0.45 -22.44 -20.28
CA LEU A 323 -1.52 -23.38 -20.59
C LEU A 323 -1.47 -23.93 -22.03
N LYS A 324 -0.97 -23.15 -23.00
CA LYS A 324 -1.05 -23.50 -24.42
C LYS A 324 -0.43 -24.85 -24.78
N ASP A 325 0.73 -25.14 -24.20
CA ASP A 325 1.49 -26.36 -24.48
C ASP A 325 0.86 -27.62 -23.86
N SER A 326 -0.13 -27.46 -22.97
CA SER A 326 -0.94 -28.56 -22.45
C SER A 326 -2.10 -28.95 -23.39
N PHE A 327 -2.31 -28.20 -24.49
CA PHE A 327 -3.24 -28.56 -25.56
C PHE A 327 -2.48 -29.17 -26.75
N ASP A 328 -2.80 -30.42 -27.09
CA ASP A 328 -2.24 -31.06 -28.29
C ASP A 328 -2.53 -30.25 -29.57
N GLN A 329 -1.70 -30.45 -30.61
CA GLN A 329 -1.80 -29.73 -31.88
C GLN A 329 -3.21 -29.77 -32.50
N GLN A 330 -3.94 -30.88 -32.33
CA GLN A 330 -5.31 -31.05 -32.84
C GLN A 330 -6.35 -30.22 -32.07
N ASN A 331 -6.03 -29.80 -30.83
CA ASN A 331 -6.90 -29.06 -29.92
C ASN A 331 -6.53 -27.57 -29.81
N GLN A 332 -5.62 -27.06 -30.64
CA GLN A 332 -5.20 -25.66 -30.60
C GLN A 332 -6.34 -24.66 -30.88
N GLN A 333 -7.30 -24.99 -31.74
CA GLN A 333 -8.49 -24.15 -31.92
C GLN A 333 -9.32 -24.08 -30.63
N LYS A 334 -9.46 -25.21 -29.95
CA LYS A 334 -10.21 -25.31 -28.68
C LYS A 334 -9.54 -24.50 -27.57
N TYR A 335 -8.21 -24.51 -27.54
CA TYR A 335 -7.42 -23.64 -26.68
C TYR A 335 -7.72 -22.16 -26.94
N GLU A 336 -7.70 -21.72 -28.21
CA GLU A 336 -7.99 -20.32 -28.54
C GLU A 336 -9.41 -19.90 -28.15
N GLU A 337 -10.41 -20.78 -28.33
CA GLU A 337 -11.78 -20.55 -27.85
C GLU A 337 -11.82 -20.40 -26.31
N PHE A 338 -11.16 -21.32 -25.59
CA PHE A 338 -11.08 -21.30 -24.13
C PHE A 338 -10.36 -20.06 -23.59
N LYS A 339 -9.18 -19.72 -24.14
CA LYS A 339 -8.41 -18.52 -23.80
C LYS A 339 -9.25 -17.26 -24.00
N ASN A 340 -10.01 -17.16 -25.09
CA ASN A 340 -10.83 -15.98 -25.35
C ASN A 340 -11.99 -15.86 -24.36
N SER A 341 -12.63 -16.97 -23.98
CA SER A 341 -13.66 -16.96 -22.92
C SER A 341 -13.09 -16.53 -21.57
N LEU A 342 -11.94 -17.08 -21.17
CA LEU A 342 -11.23 -16.69 -19.96
C LEU A 342 -10.84 -15.21 -19.99
N ALA A 343 -10.32 -14.71 -21.11
CA ALA A 343 -9.94 -13.31 -21.26
C ALA A 343 -11.15 -12.36 -21.21
N SER A 344 -12.31 -12.78 -21.72
CA SER A 344 -13.56 -12.01 -21.55
C SER A 344 -14.00 -11.91 -20.09
N LEU A 345 -13.87 -12.99 -19.32
CA LEU A 345 -14.13 -12.97 -17.86
C LEU A 345 -13.12 -12.09 -17.13
N TYR A 346 -11.84 -12.18 -17.50
CA TYR A 346 -10.79 -11.36 -16.92
C TYR A 346 -11.06 -9.87 -17.17
N ASN A 347 -11.46 -9.51 -18.39
CA ASN A 347 -11.85 -8.15 -18.75
C ASN A 347 -13.01 -7.62 -17.87
N LEU A 348 -14.06 -8.43 -17.71
CA LEU A 348 -15.22 -8.12 -16.88
C LEU A 348 -14.86 -7.89 -15.40
N THR A 349 -13.96 -8.71 -14.88
CA THR A 349 -13.57 -8.77 -13.47
C THR A 349 -12.36 -7.89 -13.11
N SER A 350 -11.63 -7.35 -14.08
CA SER A 350 -10.35 -6.61 -13.89
C SER A 350 -10.43 -5.48 -12.87
N ILE A 351 -11.59 -4.81 -12.78
CA ILE A 351 -11.88 -3.72 -11.85
C ILE A 351 -13.12 -4.02 -10.97
N ASN A 352 -13.86 -5.09 -11.28
CA ASN A 352 -15.11 -5.46 -10.63
C ASN A 352 -14.92 -6.80 -9.92
N ILE A 353 -14.16 -6.79 -8.84
CA ILE A 353 -13.79 -7.98 -8.07
C ILE A 353 -15.04 -8.71 -7.55
N GLU A 354 -16.14 -8.01 -7.28
CA GLU A 354 -17.40 -8.64 -6.86
C GLU A 354 -17.96 -9.64 -7.90
N LEU A 355 -17.52 -9.54 -9.17
CA LEU A 355 -17.90 -10.44 -10.25
C LEU A 355 -16.98 -11.66 -10.38
N MET A 356 -16.02 -11.90 -9.47
CA MET A 356 -15.13 -13.07 -9.54
C MET A 356 -15.86 -14.42 -9.48
N HIS A 357 -17.05 -14.47 -8.86
CA HIS A 357 -17.93 -15.64 -8.84
C HIS A 357 -18.32 -16.13 -10.25
N THR A 358 -18.24 -15.27 -11.27
CA THR A 358 -18.54 -15.65 -12.67
C THR A 358 -17.54 -16.68 -13.24
N TYR A 359 -16.35 -16.81 -12.64
CA TYR A 359 -15.42 -17.88 -12.98
C TYR A 359 -15.92 -19.26 -12.54
N ASP A 360 -16.67 -19.34 -11.44
CA ASP A 360 -17.23 -20.61 -10.95
C ASP A 360 -18.34 -21.10 -11.89
N ASP A 361 -19.19 -20.17 -12.36
CA ASP A 361 -20.22 -20.44 -13.37
C ASP A 361 -19.60 -20.93 -14.69
N PHE A 362 -18.51 -20.30 -15.13
CA PHE A 362 -17.79 -20.74 -16.32
C PHE A 362 -17.10 -22.09 -16.11
N ALA A 363 -16.61 -22.35 -14.90
CA ALA A 363 -16.00 -23.63 -14.53
C ALA A 363 -16.93 -24.80 -14.70
N ASP A 364 -18.23 -24.67 -14.39
CA ASP A 364 -19.20 -25.73 -14.64
C ASP A 364 -19.29 -26.14 -16.11
N LEU A 365 -19.03 -25.21 -17.04
CA LEU A 365 -19.07 -25.48 -18.47
C LEU A 365 -17.84 -26.27 -18.94
N TRP A 366 -16.64 -25.84 -18.56
CA TRP A 366 -15.41 -26.50 -19.02
C TRP A 366 -14.97 -27.69 -18.15
N TRP A 367 -15.47 -27.82 -16.92
CA TRP A 367 -15.19 -28.97 -16.04
C TRP A 367 -15.64 -30.30 -16.66
N ASN A 368 -16.73 -30.26 -17.42
CA ASN A 368 -17.27 -31.43 -18.12
C ASN A 368 -16.61 -31.67 -19.49
N ASP A 369 -15.72 -30.78 -19.92
CA ASP A 369 -14.94 -30.95 -21.14
C ASP A 369 -13.61 -31.63 -20.81
N GLU A 370 -13.47 -32.91 -21.15
CA GLU A 370 -12.27 -33.69 -20.82
C GLU A 370 -10.98 -33.11 -21.41
N VAL A 371 -11.05 -32.49 -22.59
CA VAL A 371 -9.86 -31.90 -23.23
C VAL A 371 -9.40 -30.68 -22.44
N ILE A 372 -10.32 -29.77 -22.11
CA ILE A 372 -9.98 -28.56 -21.37
C ILE A 372 -9.56 -28.90 -19.95
N LYS A 373 -10.35 -29.73 -19.24
CA LYS A 373 -10.04 -30.14 -17.87
C LYS A 373 -8.67 -30.79 -17.76
N ASN A 374 -8.35 -31.74 -18.66
CA ASN A 374 -7.06 -32.43 -18.61
C ASN A 374 -5.90 -31.49 -18.94
N ALA A 375 -6.08 -30.55 -19.87
CA ALA A 375 -5.05 -29.56 -20.19
C ALA A 375 -4.79 -28.59 -19.03
N VAL A 376 -5.84 -28.12 -18.36
CA VAL A 376 -5.73 -27.26 -17.16
C VAL A 376 -5.08 -28.03 -16.01
N LEU A 377 -5.48 -29.28 -15.78
CA LEU A 377 -4.86 -30.13 -14.77
C LEU A 377 -3.36 -30.37 -15.06
N ASP A 378 -3.01 -30.68 -16.31
CA ASP A 378 -1.62 -30.89 -16.72
C ASP A 378 -0.78 -29.62 -16.53
N ALA A 379 -1.31 -28.45 -16.90
CA ALA A 379 -0.66 -27.17 -16.66
C ALA A 379 -0.48 -26.88 -15.15
N TYR A 380 -1.52 -27.12 -14.35
CA TYR A 380 -1.48 -26.94 -12.90
C TYR A 380 -0.42 -27.83 -12.23
N LEU A 381 -0.36 -29.12 -12.60
CA LEU A 381 0.63 -30.06 -12.06
C LEU A 381 2.07 -29.74 -12.49
N LYS A 382 2.27 -29.17 -13.69
CA LYS A 382 3.60 -28.67 -14.11
C LYS A 382 4.04 -27.47 -13.29
N ALA A 383 3.12 -26.58 -12.95
CA ALA A 383 3.40 -25.40 -12.12
C ALA A 383 3.59 -25.74 -10.64
N ASN A 384 3.00 -26.85 -10.17
CA ASN A 384 2.98 -27.25 -8.76
C ASN A 384 3.43 -28.72 -8.63
N PRO A 385 4.72 -29.04 -8.86
CA PRO A 385 5.22 -30.41 -8.96
C PRO A 385 5.13 -31.22 -7.65
N GLU A 386 4.94 -30.55 -6.52
CA GLU A 386 4.67 -31.16 -5.21
C GLU A 386 3.25 -31.75 -5.09
N ASN A 387 2.32 -31.30 -5.95
CA ASN A 387 0.95 -31.80 -5.98
C ASN A 387 0.83 -33.07 -6.84
N THR A 388 -0.14 -33.91 -6.51
CA THR A 388 -0.45 -35.15 -7.24
C THR A 388 -1.83 -35.08 -7.90
N ALA A 389 -2.07 -35.89 -8.92
CA ALA A 389 -3.37 -35.98 -9.58
C ALA A 389 -4.51 -36.42 -8.63
N ASP A 390 -4.19 -37.00 -7.48
CA ASP A 390 -5.17 -37.40 -6.46
C ASP A 390 -5.44 -36.28 -5.43
N SER A 391 -4.70 -35.17 -5.48
CA SER A 391 -4.75 -34.09 -4.48
C SER A 391 -5.34 -32.76 -4.99
N PHE A 392 -5.87 -32.70 -6.22
CA PHE A 392 -6.49 -31.48 -6.74
C PHE A 392 -8.00 -31.47 -6.48
N ASP A 393 -8.54 -30.32 -6.09
CA ASP A 393 -9.97 -30.05 -6.12
C ASP A 393 -10.31 -29.12 -7.30
N LYS A 394 -11.61 -28.98 -7.59
CA LYS A 394 -12.09 -28.12 -8.67
C LYS A 394 -11.68 -26.65 -8.46
N THR A 395 -11.67 -26.21 -7.21
CA THR A 395 -11.37 -24.84 -6.80
C THR A 395 -9.93 -24.46 -7.14
N ALA A 396 -8.96 -25.37 -6.95
CA ALA A 396 -7.56 -25.16 -7.30
C ALA A 396 -7.38 -24.93 -8.80
N LEU A 397 -8.06 -25.70 -9.65
CA LEU A 397 -7.99 -25.53 -11.11
C LEU A 397 -8.67 -24.23 -11.58
N ILE A 398 -9.74 -23.81 -10.90
CA ILE A 398 -10.38 -22.50 -11.17
C ILE A 398 -9.41 -21.38 -10.80
N SER A 399 -8.83 -21.45 -9.60
CA SER A 399 -7.83 -20.49 -9.10
C SER A 399 -6.67 -20.35 -10.08
N PHE A 400 -6.10 -21.47 -10.54
CA PHE A 400 -4.98 -21.47 -11.48
C PHE A 400 -5.22 -20.67 -12.77
N VAL A 401 -6.46 -20.69 -13.29
CA VAL A 401 -6.78 -20.00 -14.54
C VAL A 401 -7.43 -18.64 -14.33
N ASN A 402 -7.99 -18.29 -13.18
CA ASN A 402 -8.79 -17.07 -13.04
C ASN A 402 -7.98 -15.78 -12.81
N HIS A 403 -6.68 -15.90 -12.55
CA HIS A 403 -5.78 -14.80 -12.30
C HIS A 403 -4.42 -15.04 -12.93
N ILE A 404 -3.58 -14.02 -12.88
CA ILE A 404 -2.17 -14.13 -13.24
C ILE A 404 -1.43 -14.53 -11.98
N ASP A 405 -0.99 -15.78 -11.93
CA ASP A 405 -0.07 -16.22 -10.88
C ASP A 405 1.32 -15.63 -11.17
N LEU A 406 1.67 -14.60 -10.41
CA LEU A 406 2.95 -13.90 -10.54
C LEU A 406 4.13 -14.73 -10.01
N ALA A 407 3.87 -15.75 -9.19
CA ALA A 407 4.88 -16.67 -8.68
C ALA A 407 5.10 -17.89 -9.60
N ASN A 408 4.29 -18.06 -10.65
CA ASN A 408 4.43 -19.16 -11.60
C ASN A 408 5.81 -19.13 -12.28
N GLU A 409 6.63 -20.17 -12.11
CA GLU A 409 8.02 -20.18 -12.60
C GLU A 409 8.16 -19.89 -14.11
N LEU A 410 7.27 -20.46 -14.94
CA LEU A 410 7.32 -20.25 -16.39
C LEU A 410 7.01 -18.80 -16.76
N PHE A 411 6.03 -18.21 -16.06
CA PHE A 411 5.66 -16.82 -16.29
C PHE A 411 6.65 -15.83 -15.67
N TYR A 412 7.23 -16.17 -14.52
CA TYR A 412 8.25 -15.38 -13.84
C TYR A 412 9.46 -15.15 -14.75
N ALA A 413 9.94 -16.19 -15.45
CA ALA A 413 11.02 -16.07 -16.43
C ALA A 413 10.69 -15.09 -17.57
N TYR A 414 9.43 -15.05 -18.02
CA TYR A 414 8.99 -14.02 -18.99
C TYR A 414 9.01 -12.62 -18.37
N MET A 415 8.57 -12.48 -17.12
CA MET A 415 8.54 -11.19 -16.43
C MET A 415 9.95 -10.64 -16.13
N GLU A 416 10.95 -11.48 -15.89
CA GLU A 416 12.35 -11.05 -15.68
C GLU A 416 12.90 -10.25 -16.88
N GLU A 417 12.42 -10.57 -18.09
CA GLU A 417 12.82 -9.87 -19.31
C GLU A 417 11.86 -8.73 -19.69
N ASN A 418 10.58 -8.83 -19.31
CA ASN A 418 9.50 -8.01 -19.87
C ASN A 418 8.72 -7.14 -18.86
N SER A 419 8.89 -7.35 -17.56
CA SER A 419 8.09 -6.73 -16.50
C SER A 419 8.80 -6.71 -15.12
N LEU A 420 10.07 -6.28 -15.08
CA LEU A 420 10.88 -6.26 -13.85
C LEU A 420 10.24 -5.46 -12.69
N ASN A 421 9.47 -4.44 -13.04
CA ASN A 421 8.70 -3.62 -12.11
C ASN A 421 7.68 -4.43 -11.28
N LEU A 422 7.09 -5.49 -11.86
CA LEU A 422 6.12 -6.35 -11.17
C LEU A 422 6.82 -7.32 -10.22
N ILE A 423 7.96 -7.87 -10.64
CA ILE A 423 8.77 -8.78 -9.80
C ILE A 423 9.29 -8.08 -8.55
N ASN A 424 9.69 -6.81 -8.66
CA ASN A 424 10.18 -6.06 -7.51
C ASN A 424 9.16 -5.95 -6.37
N PHE A 425 7.85 -6.08 -6.66
CA PHE A 425 6.82 -6.03 -5.64
C PHE A 425 7.02 -7.10 -4.56
N ASP A 426 7.37 -8.34 -4.95
CA ASP A 426 7.60 -9.45 -4.01
C ASP A 426 8.72 -9.18 -3.00
N PHE A 427 9.68 -8.33 -3.38
CA PHE A 427 10.83 -8.03 -2.55
C PHE A 427 10.61 -6.82 -1.64
N VAL A 428 9.77 -5.87 -2.05
CA VAL A 428 9.59 -4.60 -1.31
C VAL A 428 8.24 -4.48 -0.61
N ASN A 429 7.20 -5.15 -1.11
CA ASN A 429 5.83 -5.08 -0.59
C ASN A 429 5.22 -3.65 -0.54
N TYR A 430 5.78 -2.70 -1.30
CA TYR A 430 5.30 -1.32 -1.31
C TYR A 430 4.28 -1.10 -2.42
N THR A 431 3.28 -0.25 -2.16
CA THR A 431 2.20 0.03 -3.11
C THR A 431 2.75 0.77 -4.35
N PRO A 432 2.60 0.23 -5.57
CA PRO A 432 3.05 0.89 -6.79
C PRO A 432 2.47 2.29 -6.97
N ALA A 433 3.32 3.25 -7.38
CA ALA A 433 2.89 4.62 -7.63
C ALA A 433 2.13 4.78 -8.96
N THR A 434 2.31 3.85 -9.90
CA THR A 434 1.59 3.85 -11.18
C THR A 434 0.24 3.15 -11.04
N TYR A 435 -0.77 3.68 -11.72
CA TYR A 435 -2.13 3.15 -11.66
C TYR A 435 -2.25 1.73 -12.20
N PHE A 436 -1.51 1.41 -13.27
CA PHE A 436 -1.63 0.12 -13.93
C PHE A 436 -1.04 -1.01 -13.10
N GLU A 437 0.17 -0.82 -12.56
CA GLU A 437 0.77 -1.77 -11.62
C GLU A 437 -0.08 -1.88 -10.37
N TYR A 438 -0.56 -0.74 -9.86
CA TYR A 438 -1.41 -0.71 -8.67
C TYR A 438 -2.64 -1.62 -8.80
N GLU A 439 -3.41 -1.48 -9.88
CA GLU A 439 -4.61 -2.29 -10.10
C GLU A 439 -4.26 -3.75 -10.48
N LEU A 440 -3.17 -3.96 -11.22
CA LEU A 440 -2.75 -5.31 -11.61
C LEU A 440 -2.35 -6.15 -10.38
N MET A 441 -1.55 -5.59 -9.47
CA MET A 441 -1.18 -6.26 -8.22
C MET A 441 -2.42 -6.49 -7.35
N LYS A 442 -3.26 -5.48 -7.16
CA LYS A 442 -4.52 -5.60 -6.40
C LYS A 442 -5.39 -6.75 -6.88
N ARG A 443 -5.53 -6.91 -8.20
CA ARG A 443 -6.42 -7.89 -8.81
C ARG A 443 -5.82 -9.30 -8.86
N ASN A 444 -4.51 -9.47 -8.79
CA ASN A 444 -3.87 -10.78 -9.03
C ASN A 444 -3.04 -11.32 -7.87
N TYR A 445 -2.50 -10.47 -7.01
CA TYR A 445 -1.54 -10.90 -5.99
C TYR A 445 -2.19 -11.46 -4.74
N PHE A 446 -3.34 -10.90 -4.34
CA PHE A 446 -3.93 -11.14 -3.03
C PHE A 446 -5.03 -12.21 -3.06
N PHE A 447 -4.91 -13.24 -3.90
CA PHE A 447 -5.87 -14.35 -3.93
C PHE A 447 -5.67 -15.30 -2.74
N LYS A 448 -6.80 -15.80 -2.23
CA LYS A 448 -6.87 -16.94 -1.30
C LYS A 448 -7.34 -18.19 -2.04
N GLU A 449 -7.21 -19.31 -1.35
CA GLU A 449 -8.01 -20.50 -1.64
C GLU A 449 -9.50 -20.12 -1.79
N GLY A 450 -10.20 -20.74 -2.74
CA GLY A 450 -11.63 -20.45 -2.94
C GLY A 450 -11.97 -19.41 -4.00
N ASN A 451 -11.00 -18.91 -4.79
CA ASN A 451 -11.25 -17.85 -5.78
C ASN A 451 -11.77 -16.53 -5.14
N GLU A 452 -11.30 -16.24 -3.92
CA GLU A 452 -11.63 -15.01 -3.21
C GLU A 452 -10.36 -14.15 -3.03
N LEU A 453 -10.52 -12.83 -3.07
CA LEU A 453 -9.43 -11.93 -2.70
C LEU A 453 -9.40 -11.71 -1.18
N ASP A 454 -8.20 -11.61 -0.64
CA ASP A 454 -7.99 -11.25 0.76
C ASP A 454 -8.34 -9.79 1.02
N GLN A 455 -9.59 -9.53 1.40
CA GLN A 455 -10.04 -8.17 1.67
C GLN A 455 -9.26 -7.50 2.81
N LYS A 456 -8.73 -8.26 3.78
CA LYS A 456 -7.89 -7.67 4.84
C LYS A 456 -6.59 -7.14 4.26
N VAL A 457 -5.95 -7.94 3.40
CA VAL A 457 -4.71 -7.55 2.72
C VAL A 457 -4.93 -6.41 1.75
N ILE A 458 -6.03 -6.44 0.98
CA ILE A 458 -6.39 -5.32 0.10
C ILE A 458 -6.54 -4.03 0.92
N ASN A 459 -7.16 -4.09 2.09
CA ASN A 459 -7.29 -2.92 2.95
C ASN A 459 -5.94 -2.40 3.47
N ILE A 460 -4.92 -3.25 3.60
CA ILE A 460 -3.54 -2.83 3.92
C ILE A 460 -2.88 -2.21 2.69
N TYR A 461 -2.96 -2.89 1.56
CA TYR A 461 -2.30 -2.51 0.31
C TYR A 461 -2.82 -1.20 -0.30
N GLU A 462 -4.14 -0.98 -0.30
CA GLU A 462 -4.74 0.15 -1.01
C GLU A 462 -4.39 1.50 -0.38
N ILE A 463 -3.90 2.44 -1.18
CA ILE A 463 -3.70 3.83 -0.76
C ILE A 463 -4.73 4.71 -1.47
N LYS A 464 -5.80 5.06 -0.75
CA LYS A 464 -6.91 5.88 -1.25
C LYS A 464 -7.48 6.76 -0.16
N ASP A 465 -7.97 7.94 -0.53
CA ASP A 465 -8.75 8.77 0.37
C ASP A 465 -10.14 8.11 0.59
N GLU A 466 -10.57 8.04 1.85
CA GLU A 466 -11.88 7.53 2.30
C GLU A 466 -12.54 8.62 3.18
N PRO A 467 -13.15 9.65 2.57
CA PRO A 467 -13.66 10.83 3.30
C PRO A 467 -14.69 10.49 4.38
N GLU A 468 -15.47 9.43 4.19
CA GLU A 468 -16.45 8.91 5.14
C GLU A 468 -15.82 8.37 6.43
N LYS A 469 -14.58 7.87 6.35
CA LYS A 469 -13.75 7.50 7.51
C LYS A 469 -12.80 8.62 7.94
N GLY A 470 -12.79 9.73 7.18
CA GLY A 470 -11.87 10.87 7.32
C GLY A 470 -10.41 10.51 7.03
N ILE A 471 -10.16 9.41 6.31
CA ILE A 471 -8.84 9.04 5.83
C ILE A 471 -8.54 9.94 4.63
N THR A 472 -7.61 10.86 4.81
CA THR A 472 -7.15 11.78 3.77
C THR A 472 -5.64 11.93 3.88
N HIS A 473 -4.94 11.97 2.75
CA HIS A 473 -3.48 11.98 2.75
C HIS A 473 -2.87 13.39 2.70
N THR A 474 -1.80 13.62 3.46
CA THR A 474 -1.05 14.89 3.50
C THR A 474 0.45 14.64 3.34
N ASN A 475 1.14 15.57 2.67
CA ASN A 475 2.58 15.53 2.50
C ASN A 475 3.31 16.09 3.73
N VAL A 476 4.57 15.67 3.94
CA VAL A 476 5.46 16.36 4.86
C VAL A 476 6.08 17.55 4.12
N ALA A 477 5.81 18.76 4.60
CA ALA A 477 6.31 19.98 3.97
C ALA A 477 7.81 20.19 4.29
N GLY A 478 8.52 20.82 3.35
CA GLY A 478 9.91 21.18 3.48
C GLY A 478 10.18 22.15 4.63
N VAL A 479 11.37 22.05 5.23
CA VAL A 479 11.88 22.97 6.26
C VAL A 479 13.30 23.38 5.94
N SER A 480 13.75 24.53 6.45
CA SER A 480 15.15 24.94 6.33
C SER A 480 16.08 23.97 7.07
N GLU A 481 17.33 23.84 6.61
CA GLU A 481 18.34 22.99 7.28
C GLU A 481 18.54 23.35 8.76
N LYS A 482 18.49 24.66 9.08
CA LYS A 482 18.56 25.16 10.45
C LYS A 482 17.40 24.63 11.29
N LEU A 483 16.17 24.74 10.79
CA LEU A 483 14.99 24.25 11.50
C LEU A 483 15.02 22.71 11.62
N LEU A 484 15.47 22.00 10.58
CA LEU A 484 15.65 20.55 10.62
C LEU A 484 16.61 20.13 11.74
N SER A 485 17.74 20.83 11.90
CA SER A 485 18.69 20.59 12.98
C SER A 485 18.09 20.84 14.38
N GLN A 486 17.30 21.92 14.53
CA GLN A 486 16.59 22.23 15.77
C GLN A 486 15.54 21.17 16.12
N ILE A 487 14.77 20.72 15.12
CA ILE A 487 13.80 19.64 15.23
C ILE A 487 14.49 18.36 15.72
N GLY A 488 15.54 17.92 15.03
CA GLY A 488 16.25 16.68 15.38
C GLY A 488 16.81 16.72 16.80
N THR A 489 17.41 17.86 17.20
CA THR A 489 17.98 18.04 18.54
C THR A 489 16.89 17.96 19.63
N TYR A 490 15.77 18.67 19.42
CA TYR A 490 14.68 18.68 20.40
C TYR A 490 14.00 17.32 20.49
N TYR A 491 13.70 16.69 19.35
CA TYR A 491 13.09 15.37 19.28
C TYR A 491 13.93 14.32 20.02
N PHE A 492 15.23 14.26 19.75
CA PHE A 492 16.13 13.33 20.43
C PHE A 492 16.10 13.53 21.95
N LYS A 493 16.14 14.79 22.42
CA LYS A 493 16.04 15.10 23.85
C LYS A 493 14.70 14.67 24.47
N THR A 494 13.62 14.71 23.70
CA THR A 494 12.26 14.42 24.18
C THR A 494 11.96 12.92 24.25
N PHE A 495 12.48 12.12 23.31
CA PHE A 495 12.13 10.69 23.15
C PHE A 495 13.26 9.70 23.46
N LYS A 496 14.53 10.13 23.43
CA LYS A 496 15.69 9.21 23.53
C LYS A 496 16.53 9.39 24.80
N ASN A 497 16.21 10.39 25.63
CA ASN A 497 16.92 10.69 26.89
C ASN A 497 16.08 10.43 28.14
#